data_AF-A0A947K5B9-F1
#
_entry.id   AF-A0A947K5B9-F1
#
_cell.length_a   1.000
_cell.length_b   1.000
_cell.length_c   1.000
_cell.angle_alpha   90.00
_cell.angle_beta   90.00
_cell.angle_gamma   90.00
#
_symmetry.space_group_name_H-M   'P 1'
#
loop_
_entity.id
_entity.type
_entity.pdbx_description
1 polymer ?
#
loop_
_entity_poly.entity_id
_entity_poly.type
_entity_poly.pdbx_seq_one_letter_code
_entity_poly.pdbx_strand_id
1 'polypeptide(L)'
;MAEEFNPQEAGRRIAAEYLSKRRWAHEWREALNRQLYPGFEREEFEAKERECDHIEEEAEDNLSQSVELWRHSVLPQKNEVLLAILEMLGQRTDLGFYAKRIVARLRRELSP
;
A
#
# COMPACT_ATOMS: atom_id res chain seq x y z
N MET A 1 27.62 -1.07 -15.73
CA MET A 1 27.75 -0.56 -14.35
C MET A 1 26.55 -1.09 -13.60
N ALA A 2 26.74 -1.87 -12.53
CA ALA A 2 25.62 -2.28 -11.70
C ALA A 2 25.12 -1.04 -10.95
N GLU A 3 23.83 -0.72 -11.05
CA GLU A 3 23.22 0.31 -10.21
C GLU A 3 23.43 -0.09 -8.75
N GLU A 4 24.04 0.80 -7.97
CA GLU A 4 24.27 0.59 -6.55
C GLU A 4 22.91 0.56 -5.84
N PHE A 5 22.68 -0.47 -5.02
CA PHE A 5 21.38 -0.65 -4.36
C PHE A 5 21.11 0.50 -3.39
N ASN A 6 20.03 1.25 -3.62
CA ASN A 6 19.57 2.32 -2.74
C ASN A 6 18.40 1.84 -1.85
N PRO A 7 18.63 1.60 -0.54
CA PRO A 7 17.59 1.09 0.37
C PRO A 7 16.44 2.08 0.58
N GLN A 8 16.71 3.39 0.57
CA GLN A 8 15.67 4.40 0.72
C GLN A 8 14.73 4.38 -0.47
N GLU A 9 15.29 4.29 -1.69
CA GLU A 9 14.50 4.19 -2.91
C GLU A 9 13.69 2.90 -2.96
N ALA A 10 14.26 1.77 -2.53
CA ALA A 10 13.53 0.51 -2.42
C ALA A 10 12.32 0.62 -1.47
N GLY A 11 12.50 1.22 -0.28
CA GLY A 11 11.42 1.41 0.68
C GLY A 11 10.34 2.38 0.18
N ARG A 12 10.75 3.48 -0.46
CA ARG A 12 9.82 4.42 -1.12
C ARG A 12 9.04 3.75 -2.25
N ARG A 13 9.67 2.88 -3.04
CA ARG A 13 9.00 2.14 -4.13
C ARG A 13 7.90 1.24 -3.59
N ILE A 14 8.18 0.49 -2.52
CA ILE A 14 7.18 -0.39 -1.86
C ILE A 14 6.00 0.43 -1.36
N ALA A 15 6.27 1.54 -0.65
CA ALA A 15 5.22 2.42 -0.16
C ALA A 15 4.42 3.08 -1.30
N ALA A 16 5.09 3.51 -2.38
CA ALA A 16 4.44 4.13 -3.53
C ALA A 16 3.52 3.15 -4.28
N GLU A 17 3.93 1.88 -4.42
CA GLU A 17 3.10 0.84 -5.04
C GLU A 17 1.79 0.64 -4.27
N TYR A 18 1.87 0.49 -2.95
CA TYR A 18 0.69 0.40 -2.08
C TYR A 18 -0.26 1.60 -2.27
N LEU A 19 0.30 2.81 -2.25
CA LEU A 19 -0.47 4.04 -2.36
C LEU A 19 -1.10 4.24 -3.74
N SER A 20 -0.41 3.82 -4.80
CA SER A 20 -0.92 3.89 -6.17
C SER A 20 -2.17 3.01 -6.33
N LYS A 21 -2.11 1.75 -5.88
CA LYS A 21 -3.25 0.83 -5.94
C LYS A 21 -4.45 1.35 -5.15
N ARG A 22 -4.24 1.85 -3.94
CA ARG A 22 -5.31 2.47 -3.13
C ARG A 22 -5.90 3.72 -3.76
N ARG A 23 -5.06 4.58 -4.34
CA ARG A 23 -5.52 5.79 -5.03
C ARG A 23 -6.39 5.44 -6.22
N TRP A 24 -5.98 4.44 -6.99
CA TRP A 24 -6.76 3.96 -8.14
C TRP A 24 -8.13 3.44 -7.71
N ALA A 25 -8.20 2.56 -6.70
CA ALA A 25 -9.47 2.10 -6.15
C ALA A 25 -10.36 3.25 -5.66
N HIS A 26 -9.78 4.27 -5.03
CA HIS A 26 -10.52 5.45 -4.59
C HIS A 26 -11.09 6.27 -5.76
N GLU A 27 -10.28 6.57 -6.78
CA GLU A 27 -10.71 7.31 -7.97
C GLU A 27 -11.83 6.57 -8.72
N TRP A 28 -11.78 5.24 -8.78
CA TRP A 28 -12.86 4.42 -9.34
C TRP A 28 -14.15 4.51 -8.53
N ARG A 29 -14.08 4.39 -7.20
CA ARG A 29 -15.29 4.54 -6.35
C ARG A 29 -15.89 5.93 -6.46
N GLU A 30 -15.09 6.99 -6.56
CA GLU A 30 -15.60 8.33 -6.83
C GLU A 30 -16.28 8.43 -8.19
N ALA A 31 -15.70 7.83 -9.24
CA ALA A 31 -16.28 7.82 -10.57
C ALA A 31 -17.62 7.06 -10.62
N LEU A 32 -17.70 5.89 -9.97
CA LEU A 32 -18.92 5.09 -9.86
C LEU A 32 -20.04 5.85 -9.13
N ASN A 33 -19.73 6.49 -8.01
CA ASN A 33 -20.71 7.30 -7.25
C ASN A 33 -21.24 8.50 -8.04
N ARG A 34 -20.42 9.09 -8.94
CA ARG A 34 -20.85 10.21 -9.82
C ARG A 34 -21.69 9.74 -11.01
N GLN A 35 -21.58 8.48 -11.41
CA GLN A 35 -22.27 7.89 -12.57
C GLN A 35 -23.56 7.14 -12.21
N LEU A 36 -24.25 7.50 -11.11
CA LEU A 36 -25.59 6.98 -10.79
C LEU A 36 -26.63 7.39 -11.87
N TYR A 37 -26.53 6.78 -13.06
CA TYR A 37 -27.47 6.84 -14.15
C TYR A 37 -28.56 5.80 -13.90
N PRO A 38 -29.83 6.09 -14.21
CA PRO A 38 -30.96 5.18 -13.97
C PRO A 38 -30.95 3.89 -14.83
N GLY A 39 -29.90 3.65 -15.62
CA GLY A 39 -29.73 2.45 -16.44
C GLY A 39 -28.42 1.69 -16.22
N PHE A 40 -27.62 2.05 -15.21
CA PHE A 40 -26.45 1.27 -14.84
C PHE A 40 -26.94 -0.03 -14.18
N GLU A 41 -26.70 -1.16 -14.84
CA GLU A 41 -27.15 -2.46 -14.34
C GLU A 41 -26.47 -2.73 -12.99
N ARG A 42 -27.27 -2.95 -11.95
CA ARG A 42 -26.81 -3.16 -10.58
C ARG A 42 -25.67 -4.20 -10.48
N GLU A 43 -25.68 -5.20 -11.36
CA GLU A 43 -24.64 -6.22 -11.45
C GLU A 43 -23.26 -5.66 -11.90
N GLU A 44 -23.23 -4.72 -12.84
CA GLU A 44 -21.97 -4.08 -13.27
C GLU A 44 -21.38 -3.20 -12.17
N PHE A 45 -22.24 -2.52 -11.41
CA PHE A 45 -21.84 -1.71 -10.26
C PHE A 45 -21.25 -2.60 -9.17
N GLU A 46 -21.98 -3.65 -8.77
CA GLU A 46 -21.52 -4.62 -7.78
C GLU A 46 -20.25 -5.36 -8.22
N ALA A 47 -20.04 -5.58 -9.53
CA ALA A 47 -18.79 -6.15 -10.05
C ALA A 47 -17.62 -5.17 -9.92
N LYS A 48 -17.83 -3.88 -10.20
CA LYS A 48 -16.79 -2.85 -10.08
C LYS A 48 -16.44 -2.51 -8.64
N GLU A 49 -17.41 -2.55 -7.73
CA GLU A 49 -17.12 -2.44 -6.29
C GLU A 49 -16.25 -3.61 -5.80
N ARG A 50 -16.58 -4.85 -6.19
CA ARG A 50 -15.76 -6.03 -5.88
C ARG A 50 -14.35 -5.93 -6.45
N GLU A 51 -14.20 -5.37 -7.66
CA GLU A 51 -12.87 -5.13 -8.25
C GLU A 51 -12.07 -4.12 -7.40
N CYS A 52 -12.71 -3.03 -6.96
CA CYS A 52 -12.07 -2.04 -6.07
C CYS A 52 -11.62 -2.67 -4.75
N ASP A 53 -12.48 -3.48 -4.13
CA ASP A 53 -12.17 -4.18 -2.88
C ASP A 53 -10.97 -5.13 -3.08
N HIS A 54 -10.96 -5.89 -4.18
CA HIS A 54 -9.86 -6.79 -4.51
C HIS A 54 -8.52 -6.06 -4.68
N ILE A 55 -8.51 -4.89 -5.33
CA ILE A 55 -7.30 -4.07 -5.51
C ILE A 55 -6.79 -3.57 -4.15
N GLU A 56 -7.68 -3.17 -3.25
CA GLU A 56 -7.30 -2.72 -1.92
C GLU A 56 -6.73 -3.87 -1.07
N GLU A 57 -7.34 -5.05 -1.13
CA GLU A 57 -6.84 -6.27 -0.49
C GLU A 57 -5.46 -6.66 -1.05
N GLU A 58 -5.29 -6.70 -2.37
CA GLU A 58 -4.02 -7.02 -3.01
C GLU A 58 -2.92 -6.01 -2.64
N ALA A 59 -3.28 -4.73 -2.49
CA ALA A 59 -2.33 -3.71 -2.00
C ALA A 59 -1.89 -4.01 -0.55
N GLU A 60 -2.84 -4.34 0.35
CA GLU A 60 -2.54 -4.69 1.74
C GLU A 60 -1.63 -5.94 1.82
N ASP A 61 -1.91 -6.96 1.02
CA ASP A 61 -1.14 -8.20 0.97
C ASP A 61 0.28 -7.97 0.44
N ASN A 62 0.44 -7.25 -0.66
CA ASN A 62 1.75 -6.94 -1.24
C ASN A 62 2.63 -6.14 -0.27
N LEU A 63 2.04 -5.16 0.42
CA LEU A 63 2.75 -4.40 1.45
C LEU A 63 3.15 -5.32 2.61
N SER A 64 2.24 -6.16 3.08
CA SER A 64 2.48 -7.10 4.19
C SER A 64 3.63 -8.07 3.87
N GLN A 65 3.59 -8.68 2.68
CA GLN A 65 4.62 -9.60 2.22
C GLN A 65 5.98 -8.89 2.07
N SER A 66 5.99 -7.70 1.45
CA SER A 66 7.22 -6.93 1.25
C SER A 66 7.88 -6.54 2.57
N VAL A 67 7.09 -6.07 3.54
CA VAL A 67 7.61 -5.73 4.88
C VAL A 67 8.13 -6.98 5.59
N GLU A 68 7.41 -8.09 5.52
CA GLU A 68 7.84 -9.33 6.19
C GLU A 68 9.15 -9.89 5.61
N LEU A 69 9.32 -9.81 4.29
CA LEU A 69 10.57 -10.15 3.61
C LEU A 69 11.74 -9.29 4.12
N TRP A 70 11.54 -7.98 4.24
CA TRP A 70 12.58 -7.07 4.73
C TRP A 70 12.88 -7.26 6.22
N ARG A 71 11.88 -7.54 7.05
CA ARG A 71 12.08 -7.84 8.48
C ARG A 71 12.98 -9.07 8.68
N HIS A 72 12.78 -10.10 7.88
CA HIS A 72 13.56 -11.34 7.90
C HIS A 72 14.84 -11.31 7.06
N SER A 73 15.11 -10.19 6.36
CA SER A 73 16.31 -10.05 5.56
C SER A 73 17.57 -10.09 6.44
N VAL A 74 18.64 -10.67 5.89
CA VAL A 74 19.99 -10.66 6.46
C VAL A 74 20.82 -9.46 5.98
N LEU A 75 20.26 -8.66 5.06
CA LEU A 75 20.97 -7.50 4.52
C LEU A 75 21.13 -6.41 5.59
N PRO A 76 22.31 -5.78 5.69
CA PRO A 76 22.56 -4.75 6.68
C PRO A 76 21.67 -3.51 6.48
N GLN A 77 21.26 -3.23 5.23
CA GLN A 77 20.42 -2.08 4.90
C GLN A 77 18.92 -2.29 5.17
N LYS A 78 18.49 -3.43 5.72
CA LYS A 78 17.07 -3.75 5.90
C LYS A 78 16.31 -2.70 6.73
N ASN A 79 16.94 -2.18 7.78
CA ASN A 79 16.32 -1.18 8.65
C ASN A 79 16.12 0.14 7.90
N GLU A 80 17.03 0.51 6.99
CA GLU A 80 16.88 1.71 6.16
C GLU A 80 15.69 1.59 5.19
N VAL A 81 15.48 0.40 4.61
CA VAL A 81 14.30 0.13 3.77
C VAL A 81 13.02 0.26 4.59
N LEU A 82 12.97 -0.39 5.76
CA LEU A 82 11.79 -0.35 6.63
C LEU A 82 11.51 1.05 7.19
N LEU A 83 12.55 1.83 7.49
CA LEU A 83 12.44 3.23 7.87
C LEU A 83 11.85 4.07 6.73
N ALA A 84 12.32 3.90 5.49
CA ALA A 84 11.78 4.63 4.35
C ALA A 84 10.29 4.30 4.07
N ILE A 85 9.87 3.04 4.28
CA ILE A 85 8.44 2.66 4.26
C ILE A 85 7.68 3.40 5.36
N LEU A 86 8.22 3.42 6.58
CA LEU A 86 7.60 4.09 7.72
C LEU A 86 7.52 5.61 7.52
N GLU A 87 8.52 6.27 6.94
CA GLU A 87 8.48 7.70 6.64
C GLU A 87 7.34 8.04 5.68
N MET A 88 7.20 7.25 4.62
CA MET A 88 6.18 7.44 3.58
C MET A 88 4.75 7.19 4.10
N LEU A 89 4.54 6.09 4.83
CA LEU A 89 3.21 5.67 5.25
C LEU A 89 2.85 6.21 6.64
N GLY A 90 3.82 6.50 7.48
CA GLY A 90 3.64 6.83 8.89
C GLY A 90 2.80 8.07 9.14
N GLN A 91 2.80 9.05 8.23
CA GLN A 91 2.04 10.29 8.39
C GLN A 91 0.63 10.22 7.80
N ARG A 92 0.25 9.10 7.19
CA ARG A 92 -1.02 8.97 6.45
C ARG A 92 -2.17 8.51 7.33
N THR A 93 -3.34 9.09 7.11
CA THR A 93 -4.59 8.76 7.81
C THR A 93 -5.49 7.80 7.01
N ASP A 94 -5.27 7.73 5.71
CA ASP A 94 -6.06 7.01 4.70
C ASP A 94 -5.55 5.60 4.38
N LEU A 95 -4.73 5.04 5.27
CA LEU A 95 -4.27 3.66 5.18
C LEU A 95 -5.38 2.66 5.53
N GLY A 96 -5.36 1.50 4.88
CA GLY A 96 -6.19 0.35 5.26
C GLY A 96 -5.73 -0.28 6.59
N PHE A 97 -6.46 -1.29 7.05
CA PHE A 97 -6.31 -1.83 8.40
C PHE A 97 -4.95 -2.51 8.61
N TYR A 98 -4.52 -3.36 7.68
CA TYR A 98 -3.24 -4.05 7.82
C TYR A 98 -2.07 -3.09 7.67
N ALA A 99 -2.15 -2.13 6.74
CA ALA A 99 -1.13 -1.09 6.60
C ALA A 99 -0.96 -0.26 7.88
N LYS A 100 -2.05 0.12 8.55
CA LYS A 100 -2.00 0.81 9.86
C LYS A 100 -1.29 -0.02 10.93
N ARG A 101 -1.58 -1.33 10.99
CA ARG A 101 -0.94 -2.25 11.93
C ARG A 101 0.55 -2.42 11.64
N ILE A 102 0.93 -2.52 10.38
CA ILE A 102 2.32 -2.57 9.91
C ILE A 102 3.06 -1.32 10.35
N VAL A 103 2.54 -0.13 10.02
CA VAL A 103 3.14 1.15 10.42
C VAL A 103 3.31 1.23 11.94
N ALA A 104 2.29 0.86 12.71
CA ALA A 104 2.34 0.87 14.17
C ALA A 104 3.36 -0.14 14.74
N ARG A 105 3.62 -1.25 14.05
CA ARG A 105 4.66 -2.22 14.43
C ARG A 105 6.04 -1.67 14.07
N LEU A 106 6.24 -1.18 12.84
CA LEU A 106 7.51 -0.59 12.40
C LEU A 106 7.93 0.57 13.31
N ARG A 107 6.99 1.43 13.72
CA ARG A 107 7.26 2.48 14.72
C ARG A 107 7.80 1.90 16.02
N ARG A 108 7.26 0.79 16.52
CA ARG A 108 7.73 0.15 17.77
C ARG A 108 9.08 -0.54 17.62
N GLU A 109 9.36 -1.11 16.45
CA GLU A 109 10.61 -1.85 16.18
C GLU A 109 11.79 -0.92 15.85
N LEU A 110 11.51 0.26 15.27
CA LEU A 110 12.53 1.16 14.73
C LEU A 110 12.63 2.51 15.49
N SER A 111 11.74 2.79 16.44
CA SER A 111 11.93 3.95 17.33
C SER A 111 13.09 3.68 18.29
N PRO A 112 13.90 4.70 18.63
CA PRO A 112 14.99 4.60 19.61
C PRO A 112 14.52 4.14 21.00
#